data_AF-F3L3S0-F1
#
_entry.id   AF-F3L3S0-F1
#
_cell.length_a   1.000
_cell.length_b   1.000
_cell.length_c   1.000
_cell.angle_alpha   90.00
_cell.angle_beta   90.00
_cell.angle_gamma   90.00
#
_symmetry.space_group_name_H-M   'P 1'
#
loop_
_entity.id
_entity.type
_entity.pdbx_description
1 polymer ?
#
loop_
_entity_poly.entity_id
_entity_poly.type
_entity_poly.pdbx_seq_one_letter_code
_entity_poly.pdbx_strand_id
1 'polypeptide(L)' 'MNKIVEKYGLKPVARPKVKLVRELDLSGPAGKEIVRSKTKLVMQVHKNTFAKLADM' A
#
# COMPACT_ATOMS: atom_id res chain seq x y z
N MET A 1 19.53 22.83 5.67
CA MET A 1 19.81 23.52 4.39
C MET A 1 20.86 22.70 3.65
N ASN A 2 20.72 22.55 2.34
CA ASN A 2 21.57 21.64 1.57
C ASN A 2 22.86 22.38 1.14
N LYS A 3 23.90 22.34 1.99
CA LYS A 3 25.17 23.07 1.80
C LYS A 3 25.90 22.76 0.49
N ILE A 4 25.63 21.59 -0.10
CA ILE A 4 26.17 21.17 -1.40
C ILE A 4 25.70 22.10 -2.53
N VAL A 5 24.48 22.62 -2.42
CA VAL A 5 23.81 23.40 -3.48
C VAL A 5 24.35 24.84 -3.54
N GLU A 6 24.80 25.39 -2.41
CA GLU A 6 25.37 26.74 -2.30
C GLU A 6 26.69 26.88 -3.07
N LYS A 7 27.49 25.81 -3.14
CA LYS A 7 28.75 25.77 -3.90
C LYS A 7 28.56 26.04 -5.41
N TYR A 8 27.36 25.78 -5.93
CA TYR A 8 27.00 25.97 -7.33
C TYR A 8 26.23 27.29 -7.58
N GLY A 9 26.22 28.22 -6.62
CA GLY A 9 25.56 29.53 -6.76
C GLY A 9 24.03 29.48 -6.65
N LEU A 10 23.46 28.35 -6.23
CA LEU A 10 22.03 28.15 -6.10
C LEU A 10 21.57 28.40 -4.65
N LYS A 11 20.49 29.17 -4.48
CA LYS A 11 19.91 29.48 -3.16
C LYS A 11 19.12 28.26 -2.63
N PRO A 12 19.47 27.70 -1.46
CA PRO A 12 18.75 26.55 -0.92
C PRO A 12 17.38 26.97 -0.36
N VAL A 13 16.31 26.49 -1.00
CA VAL A 13 14.93 26.68 -0.54
C VAL A 13 14.57 25.60 0.49
N ALA A 14 13.89 26.00 1.57
CA ALA A 14 13.34 25.07 2.54
C ALA A 14 12.20 24.27 1.91
N ARG A 15 12.42 22.98 1.65
CA ARG A 15 11.39 22.07 1.14
C ARG A 15 10.71 21.35 2.32
N PRO A 16 9.38 21.18 2.29
CA PRO A 16 8.70 20.36 3.27
C PRO A 16 9.19 18.91 3.17
N LYS A 17 9.57 18.33 4.31
CA LYS A 17 9.90 16.91 4.39
C LYS A 17 8.59 16.13 4.43
N VAL A 18 8.18 15.59 3.29
CA VAL A 18 7.04 14.68 3.24
C VAL A 18 7.47 13.35 3.84
N LYS A 19 6.85 12.95 4.96
CA LYS A 19 7.05 11.64 5.55
C LYS A 19 6.23 10.63 4.75
N LEU A 20 6.86 9.55 4.31
CA LEU A 20 6.14 8.45 3.70
C LEU A 20 5.39 7.68 4.78
N VAL A 21 4.08 7.53 4.64
CA VAL A 21 3.30 6.59 5.44
C VAL A 21 3.49 5.22 4.80
N ARG A 22 4.10 4.27 5.53
CA ARG A 22 4.39 2.90 5.05
C ARG A 22 3.34 1.89 5.54
N GLU A 23 2.14 2.36 5.81
CA GLU A 23 1.03 1.53 6.26
C GLU A 23 0.18 1.12 5.06
N LEU A 24 -0.20 -0.15 5.02
CA LEU A 24 -1.11 -0.66 3.99
C LEU A 24 -2.54 -0.28 4.37
N ASP A 25 -3.09 0.75 3.72
CA ASP A 25 -4.48 1.13 3.89
C ASP A 25 -5.39 0.34 2.93
N LEU A 26 -6.29 -0.47 3.50
CA LEU A 26 -7.25 -1.28 2.76
C LEU A 26 -8.64 -0.64 2.62
N SER A 27 -8.86 0.54 3.22
CA SER A 27 -10.16 1.22 3.22
C SER A 27 -10.55 1.79 1.85
N GLY A 28 -9.55 2.21 1.08
CA GLY A 28 -9.71 2.80 -0.25
C GLY A 28 -10.14 1.80 -1.34
N PRO A 29 -10.51 2.31 -2.53
CA PRO A 29 -10.94 1.47 -3.66
C PRO A 29 -9.87 0.46 -4.08
N ALA A 30 -8.59 0.86 -4.10
CA ALA A 30 -7.46 -0.05 -4.37
C ALA A 30 -7.33 -1.14 -3.29
N GLY A 31 -7.54 -0.78 -2.02
CA GLY A 31 -7.56 -1.71 -0.90
C GLY A 31 -8.64 -2.78 -1.05
N LYS A 32 -9.85 -2.38 -1.44
CA LYS A 32 -10.96 -3.29 -1.72
C LYS A 32 -10.65 -4.27 -2.85
N GLU A 33 -9.95 -3.81 -3.89
CA GLU A 33 -9.55 -4.67 -5.00
C GLU A 33 -8.49 -5.71 -4.59
N ILE A 34 -7.54 -5.32 -3.74
CA ILE A 34 -6.57 -6.25 -3.14
C ILE A 34 -7.29 -7.33 -2.34
N VAL A 35 -8.23 -6.94 -1.46
CA VAL A 35 -9.01 -7.90 -0.68
C VAL A 35 -9.77 -8.83 -1.61
N ARG A 36 -10.53 -8.30 -2.58
CA ARG A 36 -11.34 -9.10 -3.50
C ARG A 36 -10.51 -10.11 -4.30
N SER A 37 -9.38 -9.69 -4.84
CA SER A 37 -8.50 -10.55 -5.64
C SER A 37 -7.89 -11.68 -4.79
N LYS A 38 -7.44 -11.38 -3.57
CA LYS A 38 -6.90 -12.36 -2.64
C LYS A 38 -7.97 -13.34 -2.15
N THR A 39 -9.14 -12.85 -1.75
CA THR A 39 -10.26 -13.70 -1.34
C THR A 39 -10.66 -14.66 -2.47
N LYS A 40 -10.77 -14.16 -3.70
CA LYS A 40 -11.11 -15.00 -4.86
C LYS A 40 -10.09 -16.13 -5.07
N LEU A 41 -8.79 -15.82 -4.97
CA LEU A 41 -7.73 -16.81 -5.08
C LEU A 41 -7.83 -17.87 -3.98
N VAL A 42 -8.00 -17.45 -2.72
CA VAL A 42 -8.11 -18.35 -1.57
C VAL A 42 -9.32 -19.29 -1.71
N MET A 43 -10.47 -18.77 -2.15
CA MET A 43 -11.67 -19.58 -2.41
C MET A 43 -11.43 -20.61 -3.53
N GLN A 44 -10.69 -20.25 -4.57
CA GLN A 44 -10.37 -21.16 -5.67
C GLN A 44 -9.41 -22.27 -5.25
N VAL A 45 -8.43 -21.97 -4.40
CA VAL A 45 -7.46 -22.95 -3.89
C VAL A 45 -8.11 -23.92 -2.90
N HIS A 46 -9.00 -23.41 -2.02
CA HIS A 46 -9.57 -24.19 -0.92
C HIS A 46 -11.06 -24.48 -1.06
N LYS A 47 -11.53 -24.78 -2.29
CA LYS A 47 -12.96 -25.00 -2.59
C LYS A 47 -13.64 -26.00 -1.66
N ASN A 48 -13.02 -27.15 -1.41
CA ASN A 48 -13.60 -28.22 -0.59
C ASN A 48 -13.72 -27.82 0.89
N THR A 49 -12.78 -27.01 1.39
CA THR A 49 -12.83 -26.49 2.76
C THR A 49 -13.97 -25.50 2.92
N PHE A 50 -14.11 -24.57 1.97
CA PHE A 50 -15.22 -23.62 1.99
C PHE A 50 -16.58 -24.28 1.76
N ALA A 51 -16.67 -25.33 0.94
CA ALA A 51 -17.89 -26.12 0.78
C ALA A 51 -18.31 -26.76 2.12
N LYS A 52 -17.38 -27.43 2.81
CA LYS A 52 -17.65 -28.02 4.14
C LYS A 52 -18.05 -26.99 5.19
N LEU A 53 -17.44 -25.80 5.16
CA LEU A 53 -17.78 -24.70 6.07
C LEU A 53 -19.15 -24.09 5.77
N ALA A 54 -19.61 -24.12 4.51
CA ALA A 54 -20.93 -23.63 4.14
C ALA A 54 -22.06 -24.55 4.61
N ASP A 55 -21.75 -25.84 4.77
CA ASP A 55 -22.69 -26.86 5.25
C ASP A 55 -22.68 -27.02 6.79
N MET A 56 -21.82 -26.30 7.52
CA MET A 56 -21.76 -26.25 8.99
C MET A 56 -22.69 -25.19 9.57
#